data_AF-A0A0Q9ZIM3-F1
#
_entry.id   AF-A0A0Q9ZIM3-F1
#
_cell.length_a   1.000
_cell.length_b   1.000
_cell.length_c   1.000
_cell.angle_alpha   90.00
_cell.angle_beta   90.00
_cell.angle_gamma   90.00
#
_symmetry.space_group_name_H-M   'P 1'
#
loop_
_entity.id
_entity.type
_entity.pdbx_description
1 polymer ?
#
loop_
_entity_poly.entity_id
_entity_poly.type
_entity_poly.pdbx_seq_one_letter_code
_entity_poly.pdbx_strand_id
1 'polypeptide(L)'
;MVAHAGYCLSYLANDKDDSVRREVAEQGYNLSGFIKDRSYYVREAVAEQGYGLDVLYKDKITAVRVAVARQGYRLDVMIEDKSPYVRAEVAKQGYGIDKLSNDNSKIVQRAIKEYEMN
;
A
#
# COMPACT_ATOMS: atom_id res chain seq x y z
N MET A 1 5.43 39.30 2.38
CA MET A 1 5.98 38.20 1.54
C MET A 1 5.26 36.93 1.97
N VAL A 2 4.21 36.55 1.24
CA VAL A 2 3.34 35.43 1.61
C VAL A 2 3.98 34.15 1.06
N ALA A 3 4.55 33.33 1.94
CA ALA A 3 5.02 32.01 1.56
C ALA A 3 3.82 31.17 1.11
N HIS A 4 3.68 30.99 -0.21
CA HIS A 4 2.71 30.05 -0.76
C HIS A 4 3.18 28.65 -0.37
N ALA A 5 2.53 28.04 0.62
CA ALA A 5 2.81 26.66 1.04
C ALA A 5 2.86 25.67 -0.14
N GLY A 6 2.06 25.93 -1.19
CA GLY A 6 2.07 25.14 -2.43
C GLY A 6 3.37 25.22 -3.25
N TYR A 7 4.11 26.34 -3.22
CA TYR A 7 5.37 26.46 -3.97
C TYR A 7 6.49 25.63 -3.32
N CYS A 8 6.56 25.63 -1.99
CA CYS A 8 7.51 24.80 -1.24
C CYS A 8 7.30 23.29 -1.49
N LEU A 9 6.06 22.83 -1.52
CA LEU A 9 5.74 21.40 -1.70
C LEU A 9 6.15 20.88 -3.08
N SER A 10 6.04 21.70 -4.14
CA SER A 10 6.48 21.32 -5.49
C SER A 10 8.00 21.12 -5.61
N TYR A 11 8.79 21.86 -4.82
CA TYR A 11 10.24 21.69 -4.76
C TYR A 11 10.61 20.41 -4.00
N LEU A 12 9.98 20.18 -2.84
CA LEU A 12 10.19 18.98 -2.02
C LEU A 12 9.77 17.70 -2.77
N ALA A 13 8.76 17.79 -3.63
CA ALA A 13 8.36 16.69 -4.50
C ALA A 13 9.44 16.25 -5.50
N ASN A 14 10.43 17.09 -5.78
CA ASN A 14 11.56 16.77 -6.64
C ASN A 14 12.87 16.57 -5.85
N ASP A 15 12.80 16.50 -4.52
CA ASP A 15 13.98 16.30 -3.69
C ASP A 15 14.67 14.97 -4.05
N LYS A 16 16.01 14.94 -3.99
CA LYS A 16 16.77 13.72 -4.27
C LYS A 16 16.59 12.69 -3.17
N ASP A 17 16.39 13.13 -1.94
CA ASP A 17 16.17 12.29 -0.77
C ASP A 17 14.73 11.74 -0.79
N ASP A 18 14.59 10.42 -0.75
CA ASP A 18 13.28 9.79 -0.72
C ASP A 18 12.57 9.92 0.63
N SER A 19 13.29 10.19 1.73
CA SER A 19 12.70 10.48 3.03
C SER A 19 11.88 11.78 2.99
N VAL A 20 12.41 12.81 2.31
CA VAL A 20 11.70 14.08 2.11
C VAL A 20 10.45 13.87 1.26
N ARG A 21 10.58 13.15 0.13
CA ARG A 21 9.42 12.85 -0.74
C ARG A 21 8.38 11.98 -0.05
N ARG A 22 8.81 11.04 0.80
CA ARG A 22 7.92 10.17 1.59
C ARG A 22 7.12 11.00 2.58
N GLU A 23 7.76 11.88 3.33
CA GLU A 23 7.08 12.79 4.27
C GLU A 23 6.02 13.66 3.54
N VAL A 24 6.34 14.18 2.36
CA VAL A 24 5.36 14.92 1.54
C VAL A 24 4.15 14.04 1.17
N ALA A 25 4.39 12.78 0.81
CA ALA A 25 3.33 11.82 0.50
C ALA A 25 2.52 11.43 1.75
N GLU A 26 3.17 11.22 2.90
CA GLU A 26 2.52 10.92 4.18
C GLU A 26 1.59 12.05 4.64
N GLN A 27 1.89 13.30 4.26
CA GLN A 27 1.03 14.45 4.47
C GLN A 27 -0.06 14.63 3.39
N GLY A 28 -0.16 13.71 2.42
CA GLY A 28 -1.18 13.72 1.38
C GLY A 28 -0.91 14.66 0.20
N TYR A 29 0.29 15.21 0.08
CA TYR A 29 0.64 16.14 -0.99
C TYR A 29 1.32 15.43 -2.18
N ASN A 30 1.05 15.92 -3.40
CA ASN A 30 1.66 15.45 -4.65
C ASN A 30 1.56 13.93 -4.91
N LEU A 31 0.52 13.27 -4.37
CA LEU A 31 0.34 11.82 -4.48
C LEU A 31 0.34 11.32 -5.93
N SER A 32 -0.25 12.09 -6.87
CA SER A 32 -0.27 11.77 -8.30
C SER A 32 1.12 11.70 -8.93
N GLY A 33 2.05 12.57 -8.53
CA GLY A 33 3.44 12.52 -8.97
C GLY A 33 4.19 11.32 -8.39
N PHE A 34 3.81 10.91 -7.18
CA PHE A 34 4.51 9.88 -6.42
C PHE A 34 4.06 8.45 -6.68
N ILE A 35 2.94 8.21 -7.38
CA ILE A 35 2.51 6.85 -7.79
C ILE A 35 3.63 6.09 -8.52
N LYS A 36 4.50 6.81 -9.26
CA LYS A 36 5.62 6.23 -10.03
C LYS A 36 6.98 6.57 -9.44
N ASP A 37 7.04 6.99 -8.17
CA ASP A 37 8.30 7.32 -7.52
C ASP A 37 9.27 6.12 -7.58
N ARG A 38 10.56 6.40 -7.76
CA ARG A 38 11.61 5.37 -7.80
C ARG A 38 11.74 4.62 -6.46
N SER A 39 11.53 5.30 -5.34
CA SER A 39 11.58 4.72 -4.01
C SER A 39 10.25 4.06 -3.70
N TYR A 40 10.31 2.81 -3.24
CA TYR A 40 9.09 2.11 -2.86
C TYR A 40 8.50 2.62 -1.55
N TYR A 41 9.31 3.23 -0.67
CA TYR A 41 8.82 3.85 0.57
C TYR A 41 7.85 5.00 0.25
N VAL A 42 8.16 5.80 -0.77
CA VAL A 42 7.29 6.88 -1.23
C VAL A 42 6.00 6.31 -1.83
N ARG A 43 6.09 5.26 -2.67
CA ARG A 43 4.90 4.62 -3.26
C ARG A 43 4.02 3.90 -2.22
N GLU A 44 4.63 3.32 -1.20
CA GLU A 44 3.93 2.74 -0.06
C GLU A 44 3.15 3.81 0.69
N ALA A 45 3.76 4.95 1.03
CA ALA A 45 3.07 6.08 1.64
C ALA A 45 1.89 6.57 0.78
N VAL A 46 2.03 6.63 -0.55
CA VAL A 46 0.91 6.96 -1.46
C VAL A 46 -0.25 5.96 -1.35
N ALA A 47 0.06 4.66 -1.29
CA ALA A 47 -0.96 3.62 -1.09
C ALA A 47 -1.60 3.70 0.30
N GLU A 48 -0.83 4.04 1.34
CA GLU A 48 -1.35 4.24 2.71
C GLU A 48 -2.32 5.42 2.80
N GLN A 49 -2.18 6.43 1.93
CA GLN A 49 -3.17 7.50 1.76
C GLN A 49 -4.41 7.09 0.94
N GLY A 50 -4.51 5.83 0.52
CA GLY A 50 -5.62 5.35 -0.31
C GLY A 50 -5.59 5.87 -1.76
N TYR A 51 -4.47 6.43 -2.21
CA TYR A 51 -4.36 7.06 -3.53
C TYR A 51 -3.65 6.14 -4.55
N GLY A 52 -4.05 6.20 -5.82
CA GLY A 52 -3.39 5.47 -6.91
C GLY A 52 -3.43 3.94 -6.79
N LEU A 53 -4.38 3.41 -6.02
CA LEU A 53 -4.47 1.97 -5.73
C LEU A 53 -4.68 1.13 -7.00
N ASP A 54 -5.34 1.70 -8.01
CA ASP A 54 -5.55 1.15 -9.35
C ASP A 54 -4.25 0.96 -10.16
N VAL A 55 -3.17 1.64 -9.77
CA VAL A 55 -1.84 1.43 -10.32
C VAL A 55 -1.01 0.56 -9.38
N LEU A 56 -1.06 0.86 -8.08
CA LEU A 56 -0.16 0.29 -7.06
C LEU A 56 -0.49 -1.16 -6.69
N TYR A 57 -1.71 -1.67 -6.96
CA TYR A 57 -2.03 -3.09 -6.71
C TYR A 57 -1.16 -4.05 -7.53
N LYS A 58 -0.52 -3.56 -8.61
CA LYS A 58 0.42 -4.30 -9.46
C LYS A 58 1.89 -3.96 -9.18
N ASP A 59 2.18 -3.22 -8.10
CA ASP A 59 3.55 -2.83 -7.79
C ASP A 59 4.47 -4.04 -7.65
N LYS A 60 5.71 -3.93 -8.12
CA LYS A 60 6.69 -5.01 -8.01
C LYS A 60 7.05 -5.32 -6.55
N ILE A 61 6.95 -4.34 -5.65
CA ILE A 61 7.32 -4.44 -4.24
C ILE A 61 6.12 -4.90 -3.41
N THR A 62 6.33 -5.95 -2.63
CA THR A 62 5.30 -6.54 -1.77
C THR A 62 4.76 -5.56 -0.73
N ALA A 63 5.60 -4.73 -0.10
CA ALA A 63 5.17 -3.77 0.92
C ALA A 63 4.12 -2.79 0.39
N VAL A 64 4.35 -2.24 -0.81
CA VAL A 64 3.38 -1.38 -1.52
C VAL A 64 2.06 -2.12 -1.77
N ARG A 65 2.11 -3.37 -2.25
CA ARG A 65 0.89 -4.17 -2.44
C ARG A 65 0.18 -4.51 -1.12
N VAL A 66 0.91 -4.73 -0.02
CA VAL A 66 0.30 -4.90 1.31
C VAL A 66 -0.42 -3.62 1.72
N ALA A 67 0.18 -2.43 1.52
CA ALA A 67 -0.49 -1.16 1.79
C ALA A 67 -1.77 -0.99 0.96
N VAL A 68 -1.76 -1.39 -0.32
CA VAL A 68 -2.98 -1.39 -1.15
C VAL A 68 -4.03 -2.36 -0.61
N ALA A 69 -3.64 -3.57 -0.22
CA ALA A 69 -4.56 -4.54 0.37
C ALA A 69 -5.17 -4.01 1.66
N ARG A 70 -4.41 -3.33 2.53
CA ARG A 70 -4.91 -2.70 3.77
C ARG A 70 -6.04 -1.71 3.52
N GLN A 71 -6.06 -1.05 2.35
CA GLN A 71 -7.13 -0.13 1.96
C GLN A 71 -8.39 -0.85 1.44
N GLY A 72 -8.41 -2.18 1.44
CA GLY A 72 -9.52 -2.98 0.92
C GLY A 72 -9.65 -2.96 -0.61
N TYR A 73 -8.65 -2.45 -1.32
CA TYR A 73 -8.72 -2.31 -2.78
C TYR A 73 -8.35 -3.61 -3.49
N ARG A 74 -9.22 -4.06 -4.40
CA ARG A 74 -9.01 -5.23 -5.27
C ARG A 74 -8.66 -6.52 -4.52
N LEU A 75 -9.27 -6.75 -3.36
CA LEU A 75 -9.13 -7.99 -2.59
C LEU A 75 -9.48 -9.24 -3.43
N ASP A 76 -10.42 -9.11 -4.37
CA ASP A 76 -10.81 -10.13 -5.36
C ASP A 76 -9.63 -10.65 -6.20
N VAL A 77 -8.66 -9.78 -6.50
CA VAL A 77 -7.45 -10.13 -7.24
C VAL A 77 -6.29 -10.43 -6.30
N MET A 78 -6.14 -9.65 -5.24
CA MET A 78 -5.00 -9.74 -4.32
C MET A 78 -5.03 -11.03 -3.47
N ILE A 79 -6.19 -11.69 -3.40
CA ILE A 79 -6.31 -13.04 -2.82
C ILE A 79 -5.44 -14.08 -3.54
N GLU A 80 -5.06 -13.84 -4.80
CA GLU A 80 -4.16 -14.71 -5.56
C GLU A 80 -2.73 -14.14 -5.66
N ASP A 81 -2.41 -13.08 -4.91
CA ASP A 81 -1.09 -12.45 -4.98
C ASP A 81 0.01 -13.47 -4.67
N LYS A 82 1.11 -13.45 -5.41
CA LYS A 82 2.27 -14.34 -5.19
C LYS A 82 2.83 -14.24 -3.78
N SER A 83 2.71 -13.09 -3.12
CA SER A 83 3.20 -12.87 -1.77
C SER A 83 2.19 -13.34 -0.72
N PRO A 84 2.60 -14.23 0.20
CA PRO A 84 1.73 -14.63 1.31
C PRO A 84 1.39 -13.47 2.25
N TYR A 85 2.21 -12.42 2.31
CA TYR A 85 1.92 -11.25 3.13
C TYR A 85 0.72 -10.44 2.60
N VAL A 86 0.57 -10.37 1.28
CA VAL A 86 -0.58 -9.71 0.66
C VAL A 86 -1.84 -10.54 0.91
N ARG A 87 -1.78 -11.86 0.64
CA ARG A 87 -2.91 -12.76 0.89
C ARG A 87 -3.32 -12.81 2.37
N ALA A 88 -2.35 -12.73 3.29
CA ALA A 88 -2.64 -12.65 4.71
C ALA A 88 -3.36 -11.35 5.08
N GLU A 89 -3.03 -10.23 4.45
CA GLU A 89 -3.73 -8.96 4.65
C GLU A 89 -5.16 -8.97 4.08
N VAL A 90 -5.38 -9.71 2.99
CA VAL A 90 -6.73 -10.00 2.48
C VAL A 90 -7.52 -10.83 3.51
N ALA A 91 -6.91 -11.89 4.07
CA ALA A 91 -7.54 -12.73 5.08
C ALA A 91 -7.88 -11.98 6.37
N LYS A 92 -7.02 -11.07 6.84
CA LYS A 92 -7.30 -10.25 8.03
C LYS A 92 -8.57 -9.40 7.91
N GLN A 93 -8.97 -9.06 6.69
CA GLN A 93 -10.19 -8.32 6.41
C GLN A 93 -11.41 -9.24 6.26
N GLY A 94 -11.27 -10.55 6.50
CA GLY A 94 -12.35 -11.52 6.35
C GLY A 94 -12.71 -11.85 4.91
N TYR A 95 -11.92 -11.39 3.93
CA TYR A 95 -12.24 -11.59 2.52
C TYR A 95 -11.70 -12.93 2.01
N GLY A 96 -12.58 -13.74 1.39
CA GLY A 96 -12.24 -14.99 0.72
C GLY A 96 -11.53 -16.04 1.59
N ILE A 97 -11.91 -16.10 2.87
CA ILE A 97 -11.37 -17.07 3.84
C ILE A 97 -11.54 -18.51 3.35
N ASP A 98 -12.68 -18.81 2.72
CA ASP A 98 -12.96 -20.10 2.10
C ASP A 98 -11.90 -20.48 1.05
N LYS A 99 -11.51 -19.53 0.19
CA LYS A 99 -10.47 -19.73 -0.83
C LYS A 99 -9.07 -19.84 -0.22
N LEU A 100 -8.79 -19.08 0.84
CA LEU A 100 -7.48 -19.08 1.52
C LEU A 100 -7.32 -20.21 2.55
N SER A 101 -8.39 -20.94 2.89
CA SER A 101 -8.39 -22.03 3.88
C SER A 101 -7.33 -23.11 3.62
N ASN A 102 -6.99 -23.34 2.35
CA ASN A 102 -5.96 -24.30 1.92
C ASN A 102 -4.61 -23.65 1.55
N ASP A 103 -4.39 -22.38 1.89
CA ASP A 103 -3.13 -21.70 1.59
C ASP A 103 -1.95 -22.38 2.33
N ASN A 104 -0.88 -22.68 1.60
CA ASN A 104 0.31 -23.34 2.14
C ASN A 104 1.14 -22.45 3.08
N SER A 105 0.86 -21.14 3.13
CA SER A 105 1.57 -20.19 3.98
C SER A 105 1.03 -20.19 5.41
N LYS A 106 1.92 -20.45 6.38
CA LYS A 106 1.61 -20.32 7.81
C LYS A 106 1.15 -18.93 8.21
N ILE A 107 1.59 -17.87 7.51
CA ILE A 107 1.20 -16.49 7.81
C ILE A 107 -0.25 -16.25 7.41
N VAL A 108 -0.69 -16.81 6.28
CA VAL A 108 -2.08 -16.71 5.82
C VAL A 108 -2.99 -17.50 6.75
N GLN A 109 -2.61 -18.74 7.08
CA GLN A 109 -3.34 -19.58 8.02
C GLN A 109 -3.47 -18.95 9.40
N ARG A 110 -2.44 -18.24 9.86
CA ARG A 110 -2.49 -17.47 11.10
C ARG A 110 -3.47 -16.30 11.01
N ALA A 111 -3.44 -15.54 9.91
CA ALA A 111 -4.35 -14.42 9.69
C ALA A 111 -5.83 -14.87 9.68
N ILE A 112 -6.14 -16.02 9.08
CA ILE A 112 -7.49 -16.60 9.09
C ILE A 112 -7.93 -16.89 10.53
N LYS A 113 -7.09 -17.57 11.32
CA LYS A 113 -7.40 -17.86 12.72
C LYS A 113 -7.59 -16.59 13.55
N GLU A 114 -6.74 -15.59 13.34
CA GLU A 114 -6.86 -14.30 14.02
C GLU A 114 -8.19 -13.60 13.67
N TYR A 115 -8.65 -13.69 12.42
CA TYR A 115 -9.97 -13.20 12.02
C TYR A 115 -11.12 -13.97 12.69
N GLU A 116 -11.07 -15.31 12.73
CA GLU A 116 -12.13 -16.15 13.32
C GLU A 116 -12.26 -16.01 14.84
N MET A 117 -11.22 -15.52 15.53
CA MET A 117 -11.21 -15.30 16.98
C MET A 117 -11.76 -13.94 17.43
N ASN A 118 -11.99 -13.01 16.50
CA ASN A 118 -12.53 -11.67 16.76
C ASN A 118 -14.03 -11.59 16.46
#